data_AF-A0A2V6IRT7-F1
#
_entry.id   AF-A0A2V6IRT7-F1
#
_cell.length_a   1.000
_cell.length_b   1.000
_cell.length_c   1.000
_cell.angle_alpha   90.00
_cell.angle_beta   90.00
_cell.angle_gamma   90.00
#
_symmetry.space_group_name_H-M   'P 1'
#
loop_
_entity.id
_entity.type
_entity.pdbx_description
1 polymer ?
#
loop_
_entity_poly.entity_id
_entity_poly.type
_entity_poly.pdbx_seq_one_letter_code
_entity_poly.pdbx_strand_id
1 'polypeptide(L)'
;MKVSSIPNERGNVLLCAICTIFVISLIAANVLLNCTARYNQASNQVRSWNEALYAAESGADMAFAEIRKTLPGASPSPSPWTGWAPSGTTYVSPVTGTASLPWTFGSDNLQARTVVETCYFDSSGVFHLGANPTGAWPWYRIRSKGTSPLQGLKRTGMDDRLSNGNRFVANGSTRGDGDTLLRKIDFNFDHFIATYGPNGDGTGKALQAVNAPQIARRIELIVGAVTPFGAAVRVTTSFDGPGSAGLIDSFNSNNGAYYFAANNPSDPHYADSHSGSVAVNSPTFFMHQGPIWGDVSTNGGNVLPSNLIHGVIDNNVPLTIPPLVMPSLPTPQPSPVAFNSNTTITPASPGSVSAPTTYLVSSWSKSVTFNQSGSAQTYVAVHVTSDFTGQVTVNTGVHVQVFFDGNMSVKARDLVNNTGLAANMQFYGISPTDPNTTQTIAIASPGNFVGTFYAPSAAISFTGNPDITGSIVGKTYSGNGNTTLHYDRALDNAGEPSDYRIASYVEDIR
;
A
#
# COMPACT_ATOMS: atom_id res chain seq x y z
N MET A 1 82.05 -44.91 52.67
CA MET A 1 80.83 -45.06 51.86
C MET A 1 79.92 -43.88 52.18
N LYS A 2 79.77 -42.91 51.28
CA LYS A 2 78.87 -41.75 51.50
C LYS A 2 77.43 -42.21 51.26
N VAL A 3 76.58 -42.13 52.29
CA VAL A 3 75.13 -42.34 52.16
C VAL A 3 74.54 -41.00 51.73
N SER A 4 73.92 -40.94 50.54
CA SER A 4 73.16 -39.76 50.12
C SER A 4 71.76 -39.82 50.73
N SER A 5 71.36 -38.76 51.43
CA SER A 5 69.97 -38.55 51.86
C SER A 5 69.20 -37.91 50.70
N ILE A 6 68.21 -38.61 50.14
CA ILE A 6 67.30 -38.04 49.13
C ILE A 6 66.23 -37.22 49.87
N PRO A 7 66.08 -35.90 49.62
CA PRO A 7 65.03 -35.11 50.22
C PRO A 7 63.65 -35.59 49.76
N ASN A 8 62.70 -35.75 50.68
CA ASN A 8 61.33 -36.19 50.35
C ASN A 8 60.49 -34.99 49.86
N GLU A 9 60.60 -34.66 48.58
CA GLU A 9 59.93 -33.51 47.93
C GLU A 9 58.42 -33.71 47.68
N ARG A 10 57.86 -34.86 48.06
CA ARG A 10 56.47 -35.25 47.73
C ARG A 10 55.40 -34.29 48.24
N GLY A 11 55.61 -33.63 49.38
CA GLY A 11 54.67 -32.66 49.94
C GLY A 11 54.64 -31.32 49.18
N ASN A 12 55.78 -30.89 48.64
CA ASN A 12 55.90 -29.63 47.92
C ASN A 12 55.27 -29.72 46.52
N VAL A 13 55.42 -30.87 45.85
CA VAL A 13 54.82 -31.14 44.54
C VAL A 13 53.29 -31.13 44.61
N LEU A 14 52.70 -31.72 45.67
CA LEU A 14 51.26 -31.73 45.86
C LEU A 14 50.70 -30.32 46.10
N LEU A 15 51.36 -29.51 46.93
CA LEU A 15 50.95 -28.13 47.19
C LEU A 15 51.01 -27.28 45.91
N CYS A 16 52.10 -27.41 45.14
CA CYS A 16 52.26 -26.72 43.86
C CYS A 16 51.18 -27.13 42.85
N ALA A 17 50.84 -28.43 42.78
CA ALA A 17 49.78 -28.93 41.91
C ALA A 17 48.39 -28.38 42.30
N ILE A 18 48.06 -28.36 43.59
CA ILE A 18 46.77 -27.81 44.08
C ILE A 18 46.69 -26.30 43.82
N CYS A 19 47.76 -25.55 44.09
CA CYS A 19 47.82 -24.11 43.79
C CYS A 19 47.64 -23.84 42.29
N THR A 20 48.26 -24.66 41.43
CA THR A 20 48.14 -24.53 39.97
C THR A 20 46.72 -24.83 39.50
N ILE A 21 46.10 -25.90 40.01
CA ILE A 21 44.70 -26.23 39.70
C ILE A 21 43.78 -25.09 40.13
N PHE A 22 43.97 -24.55 41.34
CA PHE A 22 43.16 -23.44 41.86
C PHE A 22 43.26 -22.19 40.97
N VAL A 23 44.47 -21.81 40.57
CA VAL A 23 44.70 -20.67 39.67
C VAL A 23 44.04 -20.90 38.30
N ILE A 24 44.20 -22.09 37.72
CA ILE A 24 43.59 -22.44 36.43
C ILE A 24 42.06 -22.46 36.54
N SER A 25 41.49 -23.00 37.63
CA SER A 25 40.04 -22.99 37.85
C SER A 25 39.49 -21.58 38.00
N LEU A 26 40.20 -20.67 38.67
CA LEU A 26 39.80 -19.26 38.76
C LEU A 26 39.83 -18.57 37.40
N ILE A 27 40.89 -18.80 36.61
CA ILE A 27 40.99 -18.28 35.25
C ILE A 27 39.85 -18.84 34.38
N ALA A 28 39.61 -20.15 34.41
CA ALA A 28 38.56 -20.82 33.64
C ALA A 28 37.16 -20.31 34.03
N ALA A 29 36.87 -20.16 35.32
CA ALA A 29 35.61 -19.60 35.80
C ALA A 29 35.41 -18.16 35.32
N ASN A 30 36.46 -17.33 35.39
CA ASN A 30 36.38 -15.94 34.92
C ASN A 30 36.18 -15.87 33.40
N VAL A 31 36.90 -16.68 32.63
CA VAL A 31 36.72 -16.76 31.16
C VAL A 31 35.30 -17.21 30.83
N LEU A 32 34.80 -18.26 31.49
CA LEU A 32 33.45 -18.77 31.25
C LEU A 32 32.39 -17.70 31.53
N LEU A 33 32.45 -17.02 32.67
CA LEU A 33 31.51 -15.95 33.03
C LEU A 33 31.52 -14.81 32.00
N ASN A 34 32.70 -14.38 31.55
CA ASN A 34 32.85 -13.35 30.53
C ASN A 34 32.32 -13.80 29.16
N CYS A 35 32.63 -15.03 28.75
CA CYS A 35 32.15 -15.61 27.49
C CYS A 35 30.62 -15.77 27.51
N THR A 36 30.03 -16.23 28.61
CA THR A 36 28.57 -16.37 28.73
C THR A 36 27.85 -15.02 28.69
N ALA A 37 28.37 -14.00 29.37
CA ALA A 37 27.80 -12.65 29.31
C ALA A 37 27.84 -12.07 27.88
N ARG A 38 28.99 -12.22 27.19
CA ARG A 38 29.15 -11.79 25.80
C ARG A 38 28.28 -12.58 24.82
N TYR A 39 28.16 -13.89 25.02
CA TYR A 39 27.32 -14.75 24.18
C TYR A 39 25.84 -14.35 24.28
N ASN A 40 25.34 -14.09 25.50
CA ASN A 40 23.96 -13.62 25.70
C ASN A 40 23.70 -12.25 25.05
N GLN A 41 24.69 -11.36 25.00
CA GLN A 41 24.56 -10.06 24.36
C GLN A 41 24.68 -10.13 22.84
N ALA A 42 25.72 -10.78 22.33
CA ALA A 42 25.98 -10.82 20.89
C ALA A 42 25.02 -11.76 20.14
N SER A 43 24.53 -12.82 20.78
CA SER A 43 23.69 -13.83 20.12
C SER A 43 22.21 -13.67 20.49
N ASN A 44 21.85 -13.79 21.76
CA ASN A 44 20.43 -13.84 22.15
C ASN A 44 19.72 -12.50 21.97
N GLN A 45 20.35 -11.37 22.34
CA GLN A 45 19.72 -10.05 22.15
C GLN A 45 19.59 -9.68 20.68
N VAL A 46 20.64 -9.89 19.87
CA VAL A 46 20.61 -9.58 18.43
C VAL A 46 19.58 -10.46 17.72
N ARG A 47 19.51 -11.75 18.09
CA ARG A 47 18.48 -12.67 17.60
C ARG A 47 17.08 -12.17 17.97
N SER A 48 16.80 -11.97 19.26
CA SER A 48 15.49 -11.51 19.73
C SER A 48 15.10 -10.15 19.17
N TRP A 49 16.07 -9.28 18.90
CA TRP A 49 15.87 -7.98 18.23
C TRP A 49 15.36 -8.15 16.80
N ASN A 50 16.00 -9.00 16.00
CA ASN A 50 15.57 -9.28 14.63
C ASN A 50 14.23 -10.03 14.61
N GLU A 51 14.04 -11.02 15.49
CA GLU A 51 12.78 -11.75 15.58
C GLU A 51 11.61 -10.85 15.96
N ALA A 52 11.81 -9.92 16.92
CA ALA A 52 10.78 -8.97 17.30
C ALA A 52 10.37 -8.07 16.12
N LEU A 53 11.30 -7.69 15.24
CA LEU A 53 10.97 -6.95 14.02
C LEU A 53 10.14 -7.82 13.06
N TYR A 54 10.57 -9.04 12.77
CA TYR A 54 9.82 -9.93 11.88
C TYR A 54 8.40 -10.21 12.38
N ALA A 55 8.20 -10.32 13.70
CA ALA A 55 6.88 -10.43 14.28
C ALA A 55 6.05 -9.15 14.07
N ALA A 56 6.66 -7.97 14.22
CA ALA A 56 5.99 -6.70 13.99
C ALA A 56 5.55 -6.58 12.52
N GLU A 57 6.43 -6.87 11.57
CA GLU A 57 6.16 -6.89 10.13
C GLU A 57 5.05 -7.90 9.80
N SER A 58 5.14 -9.13 10.29
CA SER A 58 4.10 -10.15 10.10
C SER A 58 2.73 -9.70 10.61
N GLY A 59 2.69 -9.06 11.79
CA GLY A 59 1.46 -8.51 12.34
C GLY A 59 0.87 -7.37 11.50
N ALA A 60 1.70 -6.57 10.83
CA ALA A 60 1.26 -5.50 9.94
C ALA A 60 0.83 -6.03 8.57
N ASP A 61 1.50 -7.05 8.03
CA ASP A 61 1.11 -7.74 6.79
C ASP A 61 -0.26 -8.38 6.94
N MET A 62 -0.53 -9.01 8.09
CA MET A 62 -1.87 -9.53 8.41
C MET A 62 -2.92 -8.42 8.39
N ALA A 63 -2.65 -7.27 9.03
CA ALA A 63 -3.56 -6.12 9.00
C ALA A 63 -3.78 -5.59 7.58
N PHE A 64 -2.72 -5.47 6.79
CA PHE A 64 -2.80 -5.00 5.41
C PHE A 64 -3.63 -5.94 4.54
N ALA A 65 -3.49 -7.25 4.73
CA ALA A 65 -4.31 -8.25 4.06
C ALA A 65 -5.80 -8.13 4.43
N GLU A 66 -6.14 -7.83 5.69
CA GLU A 66 -7.53 -7.59 6.10
C GLU A 66 -8.09 -6.27 5.53
N ILE A 67 -7.28 -5.21 5.46
CA ILE A 67 -7.68 -3.95 4.81
C ILE A 67 -8.04 -4.16 3.34
N ARG A 68 -7.27 -4.97 2.60
CA ARG A 68 -7.57 -5.25 1.17
C ARG A 68 -8.91 -5.95 0.96
N LYS A 69 -9.43 -6.65 1.98
CA LYS A 69 -10.76 -7.28 1.94
C LYS A 69 -11.91 -6.28 2.17
N THR A 70 -11.62 -5.01 2.50
CA THR A 70 -12.63 -3.95 2.64
C THR A 70 -12.92 -3.23 1.31
N LEU A 71 -12.37 -3.69 0.18
CA LEU A 71 -12.63 -3.10 -1.13
C LEU A 71 -14.10 -3.27 -1.54
N PRO A 72 -14.66 -2.34 -2.35
CA PRO A 72 -16.00 -2.47 -2.91
C PRO A 72 -16.21 -3.81 -3.63
N GLY A 73 -17.35 -4.46 -3.38
CA GLY A 73 -17.68 -5.75 -4.02
C GLY A 73 -16.94 -6.97 -3.45
N ALA A 74 -15.94 -6.78 -2.57
CA ALA A 74 -15.22 -7.89 -1.94
C ALA A 74 -16.05 -8.59 -0.85
N SER A 75 -17.11 -7.94 -0.33
CA SER A 75 -18.01 -8.34 0.79
C SER A 75 -17.76 -9.75 1.34
N PRO A 76 -16.64 -9.96 2.05
CA PRO A 76 -16.27 -11.30 2.43
C PRO A 76 -17.18 -11.74 3.58
N SER A 77 -17.72 -12.94 3.47
CA SER A 77 -18.29 -13.66 4.59
C SER A 77 -17.29 -14.75 4.99
N PRO A 78 -16.64 -14.65 6.17
CA PRO A 78 -16.91 -13.70 7.25
C PRO A 78 -16.22 -12.33 7.06
N SER A 79 -16.67 -11.32 7.82
CA SER A 79 -16.14 -9.94 7.79
C SER A 79 -14.61 -9.90 7.83
N PRO A 80 -13.95 -8.95 7.14
CA PRO A 80 -12.49 -8.79 7.21
C PRO A 80 -11.98 -8.54 8.64
N TRP A 81 -12.84 -8.02 9.52
CA TRP A 81 -12.51 -7.77 10.91
C TRP A 81 -12.87 -8.93 11.84
N THR A 82 -13.14 -10.12 11.29
CA THR A 82 -13.35 -11.33 12.10
C THR A 82 -12.08 -11.66 12.87
N GLY A 83 -12.17 -11.77 14.20
CA GLY A 83 -11.01 -11.94 15.06
C GLY A 83 -10.27 -10.64 15.41
N TRP A 84 -10.84 -9.49 15.03
CA TRP A 84 -10.42 -8.14 15.47
C TRP A 84 -11.46 -7.54 16.42
N ALA A 85 -10.99 -6.81 17.44
CA ALA A 85 -11.83 -6.17 18.45
C ALA A 85 -12.13 -4.75 17.96
N PRO A 86 -13.38 -4.45 17.55
CA PRO A 86 -13.73 -3.13 17.07
C PRO A 86 -13.96 -2.16 18.26
N SER A 87 -13.49 -0.93 18.10
CA SER A 87 -13.77 0.20 18.98
C SER A 87 -13.87 1.46 18.13
N GLY A 88 -15.08 1.82 17.69
CA GLY A 88 -15.30 2.92 16.76
C GLY A 88 -14.65 2.62 15.40
N THR A 89 -13.68 3.46 14.99
CA THR A 89 -12.91 3.29 13.75
C THR A 89 -11.58 2.56 13.95
N THR A 90 -11.40 1.93 15.11
CA THR A 90 -10.19 1.21 15.49
C THR A 90 -10.48 -0.29 15.57
N TYR A 91 -9.58 -1.10 15.02
CA TYR A 91 -9.61 -2.55 15.08
C TYR A 91 -8.31 -3.04 15.72
N VAL A 92 -8.41 -3.88 16.76
CA VAL A 92 -7.24 -4.43 17.45
C VAL A 92 -7.22 -5.93 17.32
N SER A 93 -6.06 -6.51 17.00
CA SER A 93 -5.91 -7.96 16.86
C SER A 93 -4.64 -8.48 17.53
N PRO A 94 -4.72 -9.68 18.13
CA PRO A 94 -5.90 -10.57 18.18
C PRO A 94 -6.96 -10.18 19.24
N VAL A 95 -8.22 -10.61 19.03
CA VAL A 95 -9.35 -10.50 19.98
C VAL A 95 -9.20 -11.48 21.13
N THR A 96 -9.45 -11.03 22.36
CA THR A 96 -9.54 -11.92 23.53
C THR A 96 -10.44 -11.27 24.59
N GLY A 97 -11.70 -11.72 24.72
CA GLY A 97 -12.60 -11.34 25.82
C GLY A 97 -12.38 -9.93 26.39
N THR A 98 -11.99 -9.82 27.66
CA THR A 98 -11.64 -8.56 28.35
C THR A 98 -10.13 -8.30 28.53
N ALA A 99 -9.21 -9.08 27.92
CA ALA A 99 -7.76 -8.86 28.05
C ALA A 99 -6.95 -9.47 26.88
N SER A 100 -6.10 -8.66 26.22
CA SER A 100 -5.37 -9.00 24.98
C SER A 100 -4.18 -9.96 25.16
N LEU A 101 -4.20 -11.15 24.55
CA LEU A 101 -3.00 -12.00 24.33
C LEU A 101 -2.53 -11.91 22.88
N PRO A 102 -1.27 -11.60 22.56
CA PRO A 102 -0.78 -11.40 21.19
C PRO A 102 -0.74 -12.68 20.33
N TRP A 103 -0.70 -12.52 19.00
CA TRP A 103 -0.49 -13.60 18.02
C TRP A 103 0.80 -14.31 18.33
N THR A 104 0.77 -15.60 18.66
CA THR A 104 1.99 -16.36 18.90
C THR A 104 2.44 -17.10 17.65
N PHE A 105 3.67 -16.89 17.22
CA PHE A 105 4.30 -17.56 16.09
C PHE A 105 5.26 -18.63 16.59
N GLY A 106 5.13 -19.84 16.03
CA GLY A 106 6.01 -20.97 16.32
C GLY A 106 5.96 -21.43 17.79
N SER A 107 6.96 -22.22 18.17
CA SER A 107 7.13 -22.75 19.53
C SER A 107 7.79 -21.76 20.50
N ASP A 108 8.39 -20.69 19.98
CA ASP A 108 9.33 -19.83 20.71
C ASP A 108 8.63 -18.62 21.36
N ASN A 109 7.30 -18.63 21.48
CA ASN A 109 6.51 -17.53 22.05
C ASN A 109 6.80 -16.15 21.41
N LEU A 110 7.13 -16.13 20.12
CA LEU A 110 7.25 -14.90 19.35
C LEU A 110 5.87 -14.30 19.16
N GLN A 111 5.70 -13.00 19.43
CA GLN A 111 4.38 -12.40 19.60
C GLN A 111 4.15 -11.15 18.75
N ALA A 112 2.96 -10.98 18.15
CA ALA A 112 2.55 -9.72 17.54
C ALA A 112 1.19 -9.21 18.02
N ARG A 113 1.07 -7.89 18.17
CA ARG A 113 -0.18 -7.20 18.45
C ARG A 113 -0.32 -6.02 17.51
N THR A 114 -1.43 -5.97 16.78
CA THR A 114 -1.66 -4.96 15.75
C THR A 114 -2.91 -4.13 16.04
N VAL A 115 -2.81 -2.82 15.75
CA VAL A 115 -3.90 -1.86 15.83
C VAL A 115 -4.05 -1.24 14.44
N VAL A 116 -5.26 -1.27 13.90
CA VAL A 116 -5.63 -0.61 12.64
C VAL A 116 -6.62 0.50 12.97
N GLU A 117 -6.36 1.70 12.48
CA GLU A 117 -7.20 2.87 12.71
C GLU A 117 -7.48 3.51 11.35
N THR A 118 -8.74 3.88 11.08
CA THR A 118 -8.98 4.75 9.92
C THR A 118 -8.39 6.14 10.18
N CYS A 119 -7.88 6.77 9.13
CA CYS A 119 -7.37 8.12 9.14
C CYS A 119 -7.71 8.83 7.82
N TYR A 120 -7.49 10.14 7.79
CA TYR A 120 -7.60 10.95 6.58
C TYR A 120 -6.66 12.16 6.65
N PHE A 121 -6.43 12.78 5.51
CA PHE A 121 -5.74 14.06 5.40
C PHE A 121 -6.75 15.11 4.96
N ASP A 122 -6.79 16.27 5.63
CA ASP A 122 -7.64 17.36 5.18
C ASP A 122 -7.07 18.08 3.94
N SER A 123 -7.79 19.07 3.42
CA SER A 123 -7.36 19.86 2.25
C SER A 123 -6.05 20.61 2.47
N SER A 124 -5.60 20.77 3.71
CA SER A 124 -4.31 21.38 4.07
C SER A 124 -3.22 20.34 4.30
N GLY A 125 -3.52 19.06 4.09
CA GLY A 125 -2.59 17.95 4.29
C GLY A 125 -2.38 17.55 5.75
N VAL A 126 -3.22 18.03 6.68
CA VAL A 126 -3.09 17.68 8.10
C VAL A 126 -3.69 16.30 8.35
N PHE A 127 -2.96 15.47 9.11
CA PHE A 127 -3.37 14.13 9.49
C PHE A 127 -4.45 14.15 10.58
N HIS A 128 -5.51 13.38 10.38
CA HIS A 128 -6.59 13.18 11.33
C HIS A 128 -6.89 11.69 11.53
N LEU A 129 -7.22 11.30 12.76
CA LEU A 129 -7.73 9.97 13.08
C LEU A 129 -9.25 9.95 12.98
N GLY A 130 -9.81 8.85 12.47
CA GLY A 130 -11.24 8.66 12.32
C GLY A 130 -11.70 8.55 10.88
N ALA A 131 -13.01 8.55 10.69
CA ALA A 131 -13.63 8.47 9.38
C ALA A 131 -13.45 9.80 8.62
N ASN A 132 -13.26 9.72 7.31
CA ASN A 132 -13.14 10.92 6.49
C ASN A 132 -14.50 11.67 6.44
N PRO A 133 -14.56 12.96 6.84
CA PRO A 133 -15.81 13.72 6.85
C PRO A 133 -16.40 13.95 5.46
N THR A 134 -15.60 13.84 4.38
CA THR A 134 -16.09 14.02 3.00
C THR A 134 -16.69 12.75 2.40
N GLY A 135 -16.65 11.62 3.14
CA GLY A 135 -17.09 10.32 2.63
C GLY A 135 -16.14 9.71 1.59
N ALA A 136 -14.98 10.32 1.33
CA ALA A 136 -13.93 9.70 0.52
C ALA A 136 -13.37 8.46 1.21
N TRP A 137 -12.75 7.58 0.41
CA TRP A 137 -12.20 6.31 0.89
C TRP A 137 -11.20 6.51 2.03
N PRO A 138 -11.32 5.71 3.11
CA PRO A 138 -10.48 5.89 4.29
C PRO A 138 -9.03 5.53 3.96
N TRP A 139 -8.12 6.28 4.57
CA TRP A 139 -6.76 5.81 4.79
C TRP A 139 -6.75 4.97 6.05
N TYR A 140 -5.73 4.14 6.20
CA TYR A 140 -5.53 3.33 7.40
C TYR A 140 -4.14 3.56 7.97
N ARG A 141 -4.07 3.71 9.29
CA ARG A 141 -2.84 3.63 10.06
C ARG A 141 -2.78 2.24 10.69
N ILE A 142 -1.71 1.50 10.43
CA ILE A 142 -1.42 0.22 11.04
C ILE A 142 -0.27 0.40 12.02
N ARG A 143 -0.48 0.07 13.29
CA ARG A 143 0.57 0.04 14.32
C ARG A 143 0.74 -1.39 14.81
N SER A 144 1.90 -1.99 14.56
CA SER A 144 2.19 -3.37 14.96
C SER A 144 3.34 -3.41 15.96
N LYS A 145 3.15 -4.11 17.08
CA LYS A 145 4.17 -4.40 18.09
C LYS A 145 4.53 -5.88 18.01
N GLY A 146 5.75 -6.17 17.58
CA GLY A 146 6.36 -7.49 17.70
C GLY A 146 7.13 -7.63 19.00
N THR A 147 7.11 -8.80 19.61
CA THR A 147 7.74 -9.10 20.91
C THR A 147 8.40 -10.48 20.85
N SER A 148 9.71 -10.55 21.07
CA SER A 148 10.46 -11.81 21.18
C SER A 148 10.94 -12.01 22.63
N PRO A 149 10.78 -13.20 23.21
CA PRO A 149 11.33 -13.50 24.53
C PRO A 149 12.86 -13.53 24.47
N LEU A 150 13.50 -12.92 25.48
CA LEU A 150 14.94 -12.94 25.61
C LEU A 150 15.36 -14.10 26.52
N GLN A 151 15.96 -15.13 25.91
CA GLN A 151 16.55 -16.25 26.65
C GLN A 151 17.87 -15.83 27.29
N GLY A 152 18.01 -15.99 28.62
CA GLY A 152 19.25 -15.72 29.35
C GLY A 152 19.11 -14.73 30.52
N LEU A 153 20.17 -13.95 30.77
CA LEU A 153 20.26 -13.07 31.94
C LEU A 153 19.28 -11.88 31.85
N LYS A 154 18.57 -11.59 32.95
CA LYS A 154 17.56 -10.52 33.07
C LYS A 154 18.12 -9.09 33.04
N ARG A 155 19.45 -8.93 32.93
CA ARG A 155 20.18 -7.64 32.92
C ARG A 155 21.39 -7.74 32.02
N THR A 156 21.73 -6.63 31.36
CA THR A 156 22.94 -6.53 30.55
C THR A 156 23.82 -5.36 30.98
N GLY A 157 25.12 -5.63 30.93
CA GLY A 157 26.20 -4.69 31.13
C GLY A 157 27.51 -5.45 30.95
N MET A 158 28.40 -4.93 30.10
CA MET A 158 29.72 -5.53 29.86
C MET A 158 30.70 -5.33 31.02
N ASP A 159 30.25 -4.69 32.10
CA ASP A 159 31.07 -4.31 33.23
C ASP A 159 30.43 -4.77 34.55
N ASP A 160 30.55 -6.07 34.81
CA ASP A 160 30.67 -6.55 36.17
C ASP A 160 32.16 -6.81 36.41
N ARG A 161 32.97 -5.73 36.47
CA ARG A 161 34.30 -5.84 37.05
C ARG A 161 34.13 -6.37 38.46
N LEU A 162 34.67 -7.56 38.73
CA LEU A 162 34.87 -8.04 40.09
C LEU A 162 35.83 -7.04 40.76
N SER A 163 35.26 -6.09 41.49
CA SER A 163 36.03 -5.14 42.31
C SER A 163 36.88 -5.95 43.30
N ASN A 164 38.20 -5.77 43.22
CA ASN A 164 39.15 -6.35 44.15
C ASN A 164 39.03 -5.62 45.49
N GLY A 165 38.18 -6.16 46.36
CA GLY A 165 38.33 -6.04 47.81
C GLY A 165 38.09 -4.66 48.43
N ASN A 166 36.84 -4.38 48.81
CA ASN A 166 36.51 -3.92 50.16
C ASN A 166 35.02 -4.14 50.45
N ARG A 167 34.70 -5.30 51.05
CA ARG A 167 33.32 -5.78 51.31
C ARG A 167 32.71 -5.32 52.64
N PHE A 168 33.30 -4.38 53.35
CA PHE A 168 32.73 -3.90 54.62
C PHE A 168 32.68 -2.37 54.68
N VAL A 169 31.66 -1.79 54.06
CA VAL A 169 31.21 -0.45 54.43
C VAL A 169 29.71 -0.53 54.72
N ALA A 170 29.38 -0.49 56.01
CA ALA A 170 28.03 -0.46 56.52
C ALA A 170 27.41 0.92 56.30
N ASN A 171 27.16 1.32 55.05
CA ASN A 171 26.16 2.32 54.72
C ASN A 171 25.86 2.34 53.20
N GLY A 172 24.76 1.72 52.78
CA GLY A 172 23.87 2.16 51.70
C GLY A 172 24.36 2.53 50.29
N SER A 173 25.65 2.48 49.95
CA SER A 173 26.13 2.98 48.64
C SER A 173 27.42 2.31 48.18
N THR A 174 27.34 1.03 47.82
CA THR A 174 28.38 0.37 47.02
C THR A 174 27.71 -0.53 45.98
N ARG A 175 27.15 0.11 44.94
CA ARG A 175 27.10 -0.48 43.60
C ARG A 175 28.55 -0.49 43.08
N GLY A 176 28.98 -1.60 42.49
CA GLY A 176 30.36 -1.84 42.09
C GLY A 176 31.00 -0.70 41.30
N ASP A 177 32.32 -0.61 41.41
CA ASP A 177 33.24 0.41 40.89
C ASP A 177 33.33 0.47 39.35
N GLY A 178 32.19 0.57 38.69
CA GLY A 178 32.05 1.03 37.31
C GLY A 178 31.14 2.24 37.35
N ASP A 179 31.72 3.43 37.13
CA ASP A 179 30.98 4.66 36.87
C ASP A 179 30.20 4.47 35.55
N THR A 180 29.00 3.89 35.68
CA THR A 180 28.11 3.59 34.57
C THR A 180 27.02 4.64 34.55
N LEU A 181 27.38 5.85 34.13
CA LEU A 181 26.44 6.80 33.54
C LEU A 181 25.64 6.17 32.37
N LEU A 182 26.15 5.07 31.80
CA LEU A 182 25.39 4.13 30.97
C LEU A 182 24.60 3.15 31.85
N ARG A 183 23.35 3.51 32.17
CA ARG A 183 22.44 2.64 32.94
C ARG A 183 22.38 1.25 32.30
N LYS A 184 22.65 0.21 33.10
CA LYS A 184 22.36 -1.18 32.74
C LYS A 184 20.90 -1.26 32.24
N ILE A 185 20.68 -1.74 31.02
CA ILE A 185 19.34 -1.95 30.49
C ILE A 185 18.75 -3.13 31.24
N ASP A 186 17.65 -2.90 31.95
CA ASP A 186 16.91 -3.96 32.64
C ASP A 186 15.70 -4.39 31.79
N PHE A 187 15.45 -5.70 31.75
CA PHE A 187 14.34 -6.27 30.99
C PHE A 187 13.15 -6.63 31.88
N ASN A 188 12.99 -5.97 33.04
CA ASN A 188 11.87 -6.23 33.95
C ASN A 188 10.69 -5.29 33.69
N PHE A 189 10.89 -4.21 32.93
CA PHE A 189 9.88 -3.22 32.63
C PHE A 189 9.81 -2.89 31.14
N ASP A 190 8.62 -2.54 30.65
CA ASP A 190 8.45 -1.95 29.31
C ASP A 190 8.85 -0.46 29.37
N HIS A 191 10.11 -0.18 29.03
CA HIS A 191 10.67 1.16 29.06
C HIS A 191 10.04 2.11 28.03
N PHE A 192 9.45 1.57 26.97
CA PHE A 192 8.74 2.37 25.97
C PHE A 192 7.48 2.98 26.59
N ILE A 193 6.66 2.15 27.25
CA ILE A 193 5.42 2.62 27.89
C ILE A 193 5.73 3.58 29.04
N ALA A 194 6.80 3.33 29.79
CA ALA A 194 7.24 4.23 30.86
C ALA A 194 7.68 5.62 30.32
N THR A 195 8.31 5.67 29.15
CA THR A 195 8.89 6.90 28.61
C THR A 195 7.92 7.66 27.70
N TYR A 196 7.19 6.94 26.86
CA TYR A 196 6.40 7.48 25.75
C TYR A 196 4.91 7.12 25.83
N GLY A 197 4.48 6.30 26.80
CA GLY A 197 3.10 5.83 26.89
C GLY A 197 2.80 4.66 25.95
N PRO A 198 1.60 4.05 26.05
CA PRO A 198 1.24 2.87 25.27
C PRO A 198 1.20 3.13 23.76
N ASN A 199 0.94 4.38 23.34
CA ASN A 199 0.82 4.80 21.95
C ASN A 199 2.03 5.58 21.41
N GLY A 200 3.03 5.89 22.26
CA GLY A 200 4.16 6.74 21.86
C GLY A 200 3.84 8.24 21.79
N ASP A 201 2.65 8.66 22.22
CA ASP A 201 2.15 10.04 22.18
C ASP A 201 2.45 10.85 23.45
N GLY A 202 3.15 10.24 24.41
CA GLY A 202 3.48 10.85 25.70
C GLY A 202 2.34 10.84 26.73
N THR A 203 1.18 10.26 26.41
CA THR A 203 0.04 10.13 27.34
C THR A 203 0.02 8.77 28.01
N GLY A 204 -0.54 8.65 29.23
CA GLY A 204 -0.71 7.36 29.90
C GLY A 204 0.60 6.64 30.27
N LYS A 205 1.70 7.37 30.49
CA LYS A 205 3.00 6.81 30.86
C LYS A 205 2.91 6.05 32.18
N ALA A 206 3.38 4.80 32.18
CA ALA A 206 3.38 3.96 33.36
C ALA A 206 4.56 2.99 33.34
N LEU A 207 5.16 2.75 34.50
CA LEU A 207 6.17 1.70 34.65
C LEU A 207 5.46 0.35 34.66
N GLN A 208 5.48 -0.37 33.53
CA GLN A 208 4.79 -1.64 33.39
C GLN A 208 5.79 -2.80 33.53
N ALA A 209 5.59 -3.65 34.54
CA ALA A 209 6.40 -4.86 34.70
C ALA A 209 6.11 -5.87 33.58
N VAL A 210 7.14 -6.58 33.13
CA VAL A 210 7.03 -7.69 32.17
C VAL A 210 7.29 -9.02 32.88
N ASN A 211 6.48 -10.03 32.58
CA ASN A 211 6.53 -11.33 33.27
C ASN A 211 7.80 -12.14 32.95
N ALA A 212 8.41 -11.89 31.80
CA ALA A 212 9.68 -12.46 31.38
C ALA A 212 10.49 -11.40 30.60
N PRO A 213 11.84 -11.51 30.60
CA PRO A 213 12.68 -10.68 29.74
C PRO A 213 12.24 -10.81 28.28
N GLN A 214 12.02 -9.67 27.63
CA GLN A 214 11.56 -9.62 26.25
C GLN A 214 12.09 -8.37 25.56
N ILE A 215 12.20 -8.45 24.24
CA ILE A 215 12.50 -7.33 23.36
C ILE A 215 11.28 -7.08 22.50
N ALA A 216 10.90 -5.81 22.33
CA ALA A 216 9.80 -5.43 21.46
C ALA A 216 10.24 -4.41 20.42
N ARG A 217 9.73 -4.57 19.20
CA ARG A 217 9.91 -3.66 18.07
C ARG A 217 8.54 -3.20 17.60
N ARG A 218 8.45 -1.97 17.12
CA ARG A 218 7.19 -1.37 16.68
C ARG A 218 7.36 -0.80 15.29
N ILE A 219 6.35 -1.01 14.46
CA ILE A 219 6.29 -0.40 13.14
C ILE A 219 4.95 0.30 12.97
N GLU A 220 4.96 1.36 12.17
CA GLU A 220 3.78 2.09 11.74
C GLU A 220 3.74 2.15 10.22
N LEU A 221 2.59 1.75 9.64
CA LEU A 221 2.31 1.86 8.21
C LEU A 221 1.17 2.84 7.99
N ILE A 222 1.28 3.65 6.95
CA ILE A 222 0.15 4.41 6.39
C ILE A 222 -0.25 3.73 5.09
N VAL A 223 -1.52 3.39 4.97
CA VAL A 223 -2.10 2.65 3.85
C VAL A 223 -3.20 3.49 3.22
N GLY A 224 -3.13 3.69 1.91
CA GLY A 224 -4.09 4.47 1.13
C GLY A 224 -4.73 3.63 0.02
N ALA A 225 -5.99 3.94 -0.29
CA ALA A 225 -6.70 3.34 -1.41
C ALA A 225 -6.00 3.67 -2.74
N VAL A 226 -6.05 2.73 -3.68
CA VAL A 226 -5.56 2.87 -5.05
C VAL A 226 -6.73 2.75 -5.99
N THR A 227 -7.01 3.82 -6.72
CA THR A 227 -8.01 3.82 -7.78
C THR A 227 -7.48 3.11 -9.02
N PRO A 228 -8.36 2.65 -9.92
CA PRO A 228 -7.96 1.98 -11.15
C PRO A 228 -7.06 2.85 -12.03
N PHE A 229 -7.27 4.16 -12.04
CA PHE A 229 -6.68 5.10 -12.99
C PHE A 229 -5.37 5.73 -12.47
N GLY A 230 -4.45 4.93 -11.93
CA GLY A 230 -3.16 5.40 -11.41
C GLY A 230 -2.00 5.48 -12.42
N ALA A 231 -2.30 5.36 -13.72
CA ALA A 231 -1.34 5.50 -14.81
C ALA A 231 -2.07 5.80 -16.13
N ALA A 232 -1.33 6.21 -17.17
CA ALA A 232 -1.89 6.46 -18.50
C ALA A 232 -2.54 5.19 -19.08
N VAL A 233 -1.79 4.09 -19.06
CA VAL A 233 -2.24 2.78 -19.58
C VAL A 233 -1.86 1.68 -18.61
N ARG A 234 -2.84 0.85 -18.22
CA ARG A 234 -2.62 -0.38 -17.45
C ARG A 234 -3.29 -1.55 -18.16
N VAL A 235 -2.51 -2.55 -18.56
CA VAL A 235 -3.03 -3.69 -19.33
C VAL A 235 -2.47 -5.02 -18.85
N THR A 236 -3.25 -6.10 -18.95
CA THR A 236 -2.81 -7.41 -18.48
C THR A 236 -2.01 -8.22 -19.51
N THR A 237 -2.24 -7.99 -20.81
CA THR A 237 -1.79 -8.91 -21.86
C THR A 237 -0.85 -8.28 -22.87
N SER A 238 -1.14 -7.10 -23.41
CA SER A 238 -0.22 -6.44 -24.35
C SER A 238 -0.46 -4.95 -24.46
N PHE A 239 0.63 -4.23 -24.72
CA PHE A 239 0.64 -2.83 -25.07
C PHE A 239 1.28 -2.62 -26.43
N ASP A 240 0.65 -1.78 -27.25
CA ASP A 240 1.06 -1.47 -28.62
C ASP A 240 0.84 0.03 -28.93
N GLY A 241 1.93 0.81 -28.91
CA GLY A 241 1.94 2.28 -29.09
C GLY A 241 3.02 2.97 -28.24
N PRO A 242 3.06 4.31 -28.17
CA PRO A 242 2.59 5.24 -29.19
C PRO A 242 3.44 5.17 -30.48
N GLY A 243 2.89 5.66 -31.60
CA GLY A 243 3.60 5.86 -32.87
C GLY A 243 4.53 7.06 -32.88
N SER A 244 5.37 7.19 -33.91
CA SER A 244 6.44 8.19 -34.01
C SER A 244 5.99 9.66 -34.00
N ALA A 245 4.72 9.93 -34.27
CA ALA A 245 4.11 11.26 -34.12
C ALA A 245 3.01 11.31 -33.05
N GLY A 246 2.88 10.26 -32.23
CA GLY A 246 2.11 10.26 -30.99
C GLY A 246 3.04 10.31 -29.78
N LEU A 247 2.47 10.53 -28.60
CA LEU A 247 3.20 10.45 -27.33
C LEU A 247 2.28 9.99 -26.21
N ILE A 248 2.88 9.58 -25.09
CA ILE A 248 2.17 9.45 -23.82
C ILE A 248 2.83 10.39 -22.83
N ASP A 249 2.06 11.29 -22.23
CA ASP A 249 2.52 12.18 -21.17
C ASP A 249 1.43 12.35 -20.10
N SER A 250 1.54 13.40 -19.30
CA SER A 250 0.54 13.72 -18.30
C SER A 250 0.35 15.21 -18.08
N PHE A 251 -0.66 15.55 -17.30
CA PHE A 251 -0.90 16.86 -16.69
C PHE A 251 -1.81 16.66 -15.48
N ASN A 252 -2.10 17.71 -14.73
CA ASN A 252 -3.07 17.65 -13.63
C ASN A 252 -4.21 18.63 -13.90
N SER A 253 -5.42 18.12 -14.17
CA SER A 253 -6.56 18.99 -14.49
C SER A 253 -7.01 19.90 -13.33
N ASN A 254 -6.60 19.60 -12.10
CA ASN A 254 -6.78 20.52 -10.96
C ASN A 254 -5.95 21.81 -11.11
N ASN A 255 -4.88 21.77 -11.92
CA ASN A 255 -3.97 22.89 -12.16
C ASN A 255 -4.28 23.63 -13.48
N GLY A 256 -5.25 23.16 -14.27
CA GLY A 256 -5.68 23.80 -15.50
C GLY A 256 -5.87 22.83 -16.67
N ALA A 257 -6.20 23.38 -17.84
CA ALA A 257 -6.33 22.60 -19.06
C ALA A 257 -4.97 22.07 -19.52
N TYR A 258 -4.98 20.93 -20.20
CA TYR A 258 -3.77 20.34 -20.76
C TYR A 258 -3.06 21.30 -21.73
N TYR A 259 -1.74 21.35 -21.60
CA TYR A 259 -0.83 21.79 -22.63
C TYR A 259 0.51 21.08 -22.44
N PHE A 260 1.30 20.99 -23.51
CA PHE A 260 2.58 20.28 -23.46
C PHE A 260 3.63 21.07 -22.68
N ALA A 261 4.00 20.60 -21.49
CA ALA A 261 5.01 21.19 -20.62
C ALA A 261 6.30 20.34 -20.50
N ALA A 262 6.31 19.11 -21.02
CA ALA A 262 7.33 18.10 -20.69
C ALA A 262 8.75 18.43 -21.17
N ASN A 263 8.92 19.37 -22.10
CA ASN A 263 10.24 19.81 -22.56
C ASN A 263 10.74 21.10 -21.91
N ASN A 264 10.00 21.69 -20.97
CA ASN A 264 10.36 22.96 -20.35
C ASN A 264 10.48 22.84 -18.82
N PRO A 265 11.68 22.54 -18.29
CA PRO A 265 11.91 22.42 -16.85
C PRO A 265 11.62 23.69 -16.02
N SER A 266 11.49 24.85 -16.68
CA SER A 266 11.11 26.10 -16.00
C SER A 266 9.61 26.31 -15.88
N ASP A 267 8.81 25.48 -16.56
CA ASP A 267 7.36 25.54 -16.50
C ASP A 267 6.83 25.01 -15.15
N PRO A 268 5.91 25.71 -14.46
CA PRO A 268 5.32 25.25 -13.21
C PRO A 268 4.67 23.85 -13.29
N HIS A 269 4.17 23.45 -14.47
CA HIS A 269 3.51 22.17 -14.71
C HIS A 269 4.45 21.07 -15.24
N TYR A 270 5.76 21.34 -15.36
CA TYR A 270 6.75 20.35 -15.80
C TYR A 270 6.74 19.06 -14.96
N ALA A 271 6.56 19.21 -13.64
CA ALA A 271 6.49 18.06 -12.73
C ALA A 271 5.24 17.21 -12.95
N ASP A 272 4.14 17.82 -13.43
CA ASP A 272 2.90 17.12 -13.73
C ASP A 272 2.93 16.41 -15.08
N SER A 273 3.93 16.63 -15.92
CA SER A 273 4.00 16.10 -17.29
C SER A 273 4.85 14.86 -17.49
N HIS A 274 5.36 14.27 -16.40
CA HIS A 274 6.25 13.10 -16.41
C HIS A 274 5.64 11.88 -15.70
N SER A 275 4.31 11.81 -15.62
CA SER A 275 3.54 10.73 -14.99
C SER A 275 2.69 9.93 -16.00
N GLY A 276 2.99 10.02 -17.30
CA GLY A 276 2.36 9.27 -18.39
C GLY A 276 2.78 7.79 -18.42
N SER A 277 2.73 7.11 -17.27
CA SER A 277 3.30 5.77 -17.11
C SER A 277 2.48 4.68 -17.81
N VAL A 278 3.16 3.63 -18.27
CA VAL A 278 2.57 2.46 -18.91
C VAL A 278 2.93 1.20 -18.13
N ALA A 279 1.90 0.44 -17.73
CA ALA A 279 2.07 -0.82 -16.98
C ALA A 279 1.44 -2.00 -17.71
N VAL A 280 2.23 -3.07 -17.91
CA VAL A 280 1.82 -4.27 -18.64
C VAL A 280 2.11 -5.52 -17.81
N ASN A 281 1.10 -6.30 -17.45
CA ASN A 281 1.30 -7.56 -16.71
C ASN A 281 1.77 -8.72 -17.62
N SER A 282 2.64 -8.45 -18.60
CA SER A 282 3.12 -9.43 -19.55
C SER A 282 4.45 -8.97 -20.17
N PRO A 283 5.17 -9.85 -20.89
CA PRO A 283 6.35 -9.47 -21.66
C PRO A 283 6.03 -8.71 -22.95
N THR A 284 4.76 -8.58 -23.34
CA THR A 284 4.34 -8.10 -24.66
C THR A 284 4.16 -6.58 -24.65
N PHE A 285 5.27 -5.88 -24.86
CA PHE A 285 5.33 -4.42 -24.95
C PHE A 285 5.93 -4.00 -26.30
N PHE A 286 5.18 -3.24 -27.10
CA PHE A 286 5.63 -2.72 -28.38
C PHE A 286 5.45 -1.20 -28.44
N MET A 287 6.54 -0.50 -28.72
CA MET A 287 6.59 0.95 -28.88
C MET A 287 7.03 1.31 -30.29
N HIS A 288 6.29 2.19 -30.96
CA HIS A 288 6.48 2.56 -32.37
C HIS A 288 7.19 3.91 -32.52
N GLN A 289 8.23 4.14 -31.71
CA GLN A 289 9.07 5.35 -31.72
C GLN A 289 8.44 6.65 -31.15
N GLY A 290 7.23 6.62 -30.60
CA GLY A 290 6.70 7.77 -29.86
C GLY A 290 7.24 7.83 -28.42
N PRO A 291 7.46 9.02 -27.84
CA PRO A 291 7.96 9.14 -26.48
C PRO A 291 6.88 8.83 -25.43
N ILE A 292 7.33 8.26 -24.31
CA ILE A 292 6.59 8.02 -23.08
C ILE A 292 7.24 8.86 -21.97
N TRP A 293 6.53 9.90 -21.54
CA TRP A 293 6.90 10.77 -20.44
C TRP A 293 6.38 10.21 -19.11
N GLY A 294 6.92 9.07 -18.72
CA GLY A 294 6.57 8.34 -17.50
C GLY A 294 7.33 7.03 -17.39
N ASP A 295 6.99 6.27 -16.35
CA ASP A 295 7.60 4.97 -16.09
C ASP A 295 7.03 3.90 -17.02
N VAL A 296 7.85 2.90 -17.34
CA VAL A 296 7.42 1.71 -18.09
C VAL A 296 7.66 0.49 -17.22
N SER A 297 6.58 -0.18 -16.84
CA SER A 297 6.65 -1.41 -16.05
C SER A 297 6.09 -2.60 -16.83
N THR A 298 6.83 -3.71 -16.86
CA THR A 298 6.36 -4.97 -17.45
C THR A 298 6.51 -6.13 -16.47
N ASN A 299 5.86 -7.27 -16.73
CA ASN A 299 6.06 -8.51 -15.99
C ASN A 299 6.71 -9.56 -16.89
N GLY A 300 8.05 -9.65 -16.81
CA GLY A 300 8.87 -10.56 -17.61
C GLY A 300 9.27 -10.02 -18.99
N GLY A 301 9.10 -8.73 -19.24
CA GLY A 301 9.47 -8.10 -20.51
C GLY A 301 10.98 -7.83 -20.66
N ASN A 302 11.35 -7.25 -21.79
CA ASN A 302 12.74 -6.91 -22.12
C ASN A 302 12.86 -5.46 -22.61
N VAL A 303 12.09 -4.54 -22.03
CA VAL A 303 12.15 -3.12 -22.40
C VAL A 303 13.54 -2.59 -22.04
N LEU A 304 14.20 -1.95 -23.00
CA LEU A 304 15.54 -1.38 -22.83
C LEU A 304 15.45 0.14 -22.66
N PRO A 305 16.38 0.76 -21.90
CA PRO A 305 16.52 2.20 -21.85
C PRO A 305 16.63 2.82 -23.24
N SER A 306 15.92 3.91 -23.47
CA SER A 306 15.95 4.69 -24.70
C SER A 306 15.75 6.17 -24.40
N ASN A 307 16.06 7.03 -25.37
CA ASN A 307 15.74 8.46 -25.29
C ASN A 307 14.24 8.78 -25.44
N LEU A 308 13.41 7.76 -25.63
CA LEU A 308 11.96 7.87 -25.78
C LEU A 308 11.23 7.51 -24.49
N ILE A 309 11.90 6.97 -23.48
CA ILE A 309 11.29 6.68 -22.17
C ILE A 309 11.95 7.60 -21.15
N HIS A 310 11.16 8.51 -20.57
CA HIS A 310 11.66 9.55 -19.66
C HIS A 310 11.47 9.22 -18.17
N GLY A 311 10.99 8.01 -17.84
CA GLY A 311 10.87 7.49 -16.48
C GLY A 311 11.72 6.24 -16.24
N VAL A 312 11.42 5.56 -15.14
CA VAL A 312 12.05 4.30 -14.73
C VAL A 312 11.49 3.14 -15.56
N ILE A 313 12.37 2.23 -15.98
CA ILE A 313 11.99 0.98 -16.61
C ILE A 313 12.17 -0.15 -15.59
N ASP A 314 11.10 -0.89 -15.33
CA ASP A 314 11.16 -2.11 -14.51
C ASP A 314 10.42 -3.26 -15.20
N ASN A 315 11.17 -4.28 -15.58
CA ASN A 315 10.63 -5.44 -16.30
C ASN A 315 10.12 -6.56 -15.37
N ASN A 316 10.09 -6.35 -14.05
CA ASN A 316 9.72 -7.34 -13.05
C ASN A 316 8.64 -6.84 -12.08
N VAL A 317 7.66 -6.10 -12.60
CA VAL A 317 6.54 -5.58 -11.80
C VAL A 317 5.27 -6.36 -12.12
N PRO A 318 4.86 -7.32 -11.28
CA PRO A 318 3.55 -7.94 -11.39
C PRO A 318 2.45 -6.90 -11.22
N LEU A 319 1.45 -6.93 -12.09
CA LEU A 319 0.29 -6.06 -12.06
C LEU A 319 -0.97 -6.91 -12.03
N THR A 320 -1.84 -6.70 -11.03
CA THR A 320 -3.17 -7.32 -11.01
C THR A 320 -4.21 -6.27 -11.41
N ILE A 321 -5.04 -6.60 -12.38
CA ILE A 321 -6.25 -5.84 -12.71
C ILE A 321 -7.42 -6.80 -12.47
N PRO A 322 -8.17 -6.66 -11.37
CA PRO A 322 -9.26 -7.57 -11.06
C PRO A 322 -10.38 -7.46 -12.11
N PRO A 323 -11.09 -8.56 -12.46
CA PRO A 323 -12.29 -8.49 -13.27
C PRO A 323 -13.32 -7.53 -12.66
N LEU A 324 -13.99 -6.74 -13.49
CA LEU A 324 -15.05 -5.86 -13.02
C LEU A 324 -16.37 -6.62 -12.98
N VAL A 325 -16.95 -6.75 -11.80
CA VAL A 325 -18.34 -7.20 -11.62
C VAL A 325 -19.24 -5.97 -11.48
N MET A 326 -20.47 -6.06 -11.99
CA MET A 326 -21.44 -4.98 -11.88
C MET A 326 -21.63 -4.55 -10.40
N PRO A 327 -21.38 -3.28 -10.05
CA PRO A 327 -21.56 -2.81 -8.69
C PRO A 327 -23.04 -2.73 -8.31
N SER A 328 -23.32 -2.72 -7.01
CA SER A 328 -24.67 -2.43 -6.51
C SER A 328 -24.96 -0.95 -6.69
N LEU A 329 -25.87 -0.62 -7.61
CA LEU A 329 -26.35 0.73 -7.84
C LEU A 329 -27.70 0.97 -7.16
N PRO A 330 -28.06 2.25 -6.89
CA PRO A 330 -29.42 2.61 -6.49
C PRO A 330 -30.49 2.06 -7.45
N THR A 331 -31.73 1.98 -6.97
CA THR A 331 -32.86 1.53 -7.80
C THR A 331 -32.94 2.36 -9.09
N PRO A 332 -32.90 1.72 -10.28
CA PRO A 332 -32.94 2.44 -11.54
C PRO A 332 -34.24 3.23 -11.74
N GLN A 333 -34.15 4.33 -12.47
CA GLN A 333 -35.32 5.06 -12.96
C GLN A 333 -36.17 4.14 -13.87
N PRO A 334 -37.51 4.23 -13.80
CA PRO A 334 -38.40 3.35 -14.57
C PRO A 334 -38.36 3.64 -16.08
N SER A 335 -37.85 4.80 -16.49
CA SER A 335 -37.66 5.17 -17.88
C SER A 335 -36.48 6.14 -18.03
N PRO A 336 -35.79 6.13 -19.17
CA PRO A 336 -35.96 5.21 -20.30
C PRO A 336 -35.39 3.82 -20.02
N VAL A 337 -35.97 2.79 -20.65
CA VAL A 337 -35.48 1.40 -20.62
C VAL A 337 -34.58 1.04 -21.80
N ALA A 338 -34.42 1.95 -22.76
CA ALA A 338 -33.58 1.81 -23.95
C ALA A 338 -33.27 3.18 -24.56
N PHE A 339 -32.09 3.34 -25.16
CA PHE A 339 -31.69 4.52 -25.92
C PHE A 339 -31.67 4.24 -27.43
N ASN A 340 -32.87 4.04 -27.97
CA ASN A 340 -33.11 3.74 -29.39
C ASN A 340 -33.60 4.95 -30.20
N SER A 341 -33.76 6.08 -29.54
CA SER A 341 -34.05 7.40 -30.11
C SER A 341 -33.11 8.43 -29.49
N ASN A 342 -32.92 9.56 -30.19
CA ASN A 342 -32.17 10.67 -29.60
C ASN A 342 -32.88 11.12 -28.32
N THR A 343 -32.16 11.08 -27.20
CA THR A 343 -32.72 11.27 -25.87
C THR A 343 -31.94 12.35 -25.14
N THR A 344 -32.64 13.18 -24.36
CA THR A 344 -32.00 14.11 -23.43
C THR A 344 -32.42 13.73 -22.02
N ILE A 345 -31.45 13.49 -21.16
CA ILE A 345 -31.65 13.18 -19.74
C ILE A 345 -31.30 14.41 -18.93
N THR A 346 -32.27 14.90 -18.17
CA THR A 346 -32.06 15.88 -17.10
C THR A 346 -32.63 15.26 -15.83
N PRO A 347 -31.80 14.70 -14.93
CA PRO A 347 -32.28 14.06 -13.72
C PRO A 347 -33.13 15.02 -12.86
N ALA A 348 -34.20 14.50 -12.28
CA ALA A 348 -35.07 15.29 -11.39
C ALA A 348 -34.37 15.72 -10.08
N SER A 349 -33.30 15.02 -9.71
CA SER A 349 -32.42 15.31 -8.57
C SER A 349 -30.96 15.13 -9.00
N PRO A 350 -30.02 15.93 -8.47
CA PRO A 350 -28.60 15.83 -8.82
C PRO A 350 -27.96 14.48 -8.44
N GLY A 351 -28.49 13.75 -7.46
CA GLY A 351 -27.80 12.56 -6.91
C GLY A 351 -26.48 12.92 -6.22
N SER A 352 -25.68 11.91 -5.88
CA SER A 352 -24.33 12.09 -5.31
C SER A 352 -23.36 11.03 -5.84
N VAL A 353 -22.06 11.17 -5.53
CA VAL A 353 -21.03 10.17 -5.84
C VAL A 353 -21.41 8.77 -5.33
N SER A 354 -21.93 8.68 -4.10
CA SER A 354 -22.31 7.41 -3.47
C SER A 354 -23.73 6.94 -3.82
N ALA A 355 -24.56 7.79 -4.41
CA ALA A 355 -25.95 7.51 -4.76
C ALA A 355 -26.33 8.27 -6.04
N PRO A 356 -25.79 7.88 -7.21
CA PRO A 356 -26.10 8.54 -8.47
C PRO A 356 -27.54 8.26 -8.92
N THR A 357 -28.05 9.08 -9.84
CA THR A 357 -29.29 8.75 -10.56
C THR A 357 -29.00 7.62 -11.54
N THR A 358 -29.60 6.45 -11.29
CA THR A 358 -29.31 5.24 -12.08
C THR A 358 -30.32 5.01 -13.20
N TYR A 359 -29.84 4.60 -14.38
CA TYR A 359 -30.66 4.11 -15.48
C TYR A 359 -30.23 2.69 -15.86
N LEU A 360 -31.20 1.81 -16.08
CA LEU A 360 -30.96 0.46 -16.61
C LEU A 360 -31.57 0.40 -18.00
N VAL A 361 -30.72 0.20 -19.02
CA VAL A 361 -31.14 0.19 -20.42
C VAL A 361 -30.73 -1.10 -21.12
N SER A 362 -31.63 -1.66 -21.91
CA SER A 362 -31.37 -2.88 -22.67
C SER A 362 -30.59 -2.66 -23.97
N SER A 363 -30.46 -1.40 -24.40
CA SER A 363 -29.75 -1.03 -25.63
C SER A 363 -29.37 0.44 -25.65
N TRP A 364 -28.22 0.76 -26.26
CA TRP A 364 -27.78 2.13 -26.52
C TRP A 364 -27.22 2.26 -27.93
N SER A 365 -28.07 2.74 -28.86
CA SER A 365 -27.77 2.82 -30.30
C SER A 365 -27.93 4.21 -30.90
N LYS A 366 -28.47 5.18 -30.13
CA LYS A 366 -28.68 6.57 -30.53
C LYS A 366 -27.99 7.55 -29.58
N SER A 367 -28.12 8.84 -29.88
CA SER A 367 -27.51 9.91 -29.12
C SER A 367 -28.25 10.15 -27.80
N VAL A 368 -27.49 10.25 -26.70
CA VAL A 368 -28.00 10.62 -25.39
C VAL A 368 -27.20 11.80 -24.86
N THR A 369 -27.91 12.87 -24.51
CA THR A 369 -27.31 14.05 -23.87
C THR A 369 -27.70 14.10 -22.41
N PHE A 370 -26.73 14.18 -21.50
CA PHE A 370 -26.96 14.37 -20.07
C PHE A 370 -26.76 15.84 -19.68
N ASN A 371 -27.75 16.41 -19.01
CA ASN A 371 -27.75 17.77 -18.47
C ASN A 371 -27.77 17.77 -16.94
N GLN A 372 -27.23 18.82 -16.34
CA GLN A 372 -27.28 19.04 -14.91
C GLN A 372 -28.72 19.28 -14.41
N SER A 373 -28.99 18.83 -13.19
CA SER A 373 -30.21 19.14 -12.45
C SER A 373 -30.08 20.53 -11.81
N GLY A 374 -30.73 21.53 -12.42
CA GLY A 374 -30.61 22.92 -11.99
C GLY A 374 -29.18 23.45 -12.16
N SER A 375 -28.54 23.85 -11.06
CA SER A 375 -27.16 24.35 -11.01
C SER A 375 -26.21 23.44 -10.21
N ALA A 376 -26.68 22.28 -9.77
CA ALA A 376 -25.91 21.37 -8.93
C ALA A 376 -25.11 20.35 -9.75
N GLN A 377 -23.95 19.93 -9.21
CA GLN A 377 -23.20 18.79 -9.74
C GLN A 377 -24.10 17.56 -9.76
N THR A 378 -24.26 16.94 -10.93
CA THR A 378 -25.24 15.89 -11.18
C THR A 378 -24.55 14.59 -11.50
N TYR A 379 -24.83 13.55 -10.74
CA TYR A 379 -24.21 12.23 -10.84
C TYR A 379 -25.19 11.23 -11.45
N VAL A 380 -24.79 10.60 -12.56
CA VAL A 380 -25.59 9.64 -13.30
C VAL A 380 -24.80 8.36 -13.50
N ALA A 381 -25.44 7.23 -13.24
CA ALA A 381 -24.92 5.92 -13.59
C ALA A 381 -25.86 5.26 -14.60
N VAL A 382 -25.32 4.70 -15.67
CA VAL A 382 -26.10 3.97 -16.67
C VAL A 382 -25.56 2.55 -16.76
N HIS A 383 -26.43 1.56 -16.61
CA HIS A 383 -26.12 0.17 -16.92
C HIS A 383 -26.75 -0.20 -18.26
N VAL A 384 -25.92 -0.58 -19.23
CA VAL A 384 -26.29 -1.08 -20.55
C VAL A 384 -26.09 -2.59 -20.57
N THR A 385 -27.19 -3.35 -20.64
CA THR A 385 -27.11 -4.83 -20.61
C THR A 385 -26.74 -5.45 -21.97
N SER A 386 -26.14 -4.67 -22.86
CA SER A 386 -25.83 -5.02 -24.25
C SER A 386 -24.57 -4.29 -24.73
N ASP A 387 -24.28 -4.40 -26.02
CA ASP A 387 -23.28 -3.56 -26.68
C ASP A 387 -23.62 -2.06 -26.57
N PHE A 388 -22.57 -1.23 -26.48
CA PHE A 388 -22.62 0.22 -26.59
C PHE A 388 -22.21 0.64 -28.01
N THR A 389 -23.16 1.17 -28.77
CA THR A 389 -22.94 1.60 -30.18
C THR A 389 -23.49 3.00 -30.46
N GLY A 390 -24.03 3.67 -29.44
CA GLY A 390 -24.63 4.99 -29.54
C GLY A 390 -23.65 6.13 -29.30
N GLN A 391 -24.20 7.32 -29.10
CA GLN A 391 -23.43 8.53 -28.81
C GLN A 391 -23.79 9.02 -27.41
N VAL A 392 -22.84 9.65 -26.73
CA VAL A 392 -23.04 10.26 -25.42
C VAL A 392 -22.46 11.67 -25.41
N THR A 393 -23.27 12.61 -24.93
CA THR A 393 -22.84 13.98 -24.65
C THR A 393 -23.02 14.25 -23.17
N VAL A 394 -21.93 14.57 -22.47
CA VAL A 394 -21.93 14.97 -21.07
C VAL A 394 -21.72 16.48 -21.01
N ASN A 395 -22.76 17.22 -20.61
CA ASN A 395 -22.67 18.66 -20.45
C ASN A 395 -22.02 19.06 -19.12
N THR A 396 -21.57 20.32 -19.03
CA THR A 396 -20.96 20.89 -17.83
C THR A 396 -21.85 20.67 -16.60
N GLY A 397 -21.22 20.34 -15.46
CA GLY A 397 -21.91 20.05 -14.20
C GLY A 397 -22.46 18.62 -14.08
N VAL A 398 -22.15 17.72 -15.02
CA VAL A 398 -22.59 16.33 -15.00
C VAL A 398 -21.40 15.38 -14.91
N HIS A 399 -21.56 14.34 -14.10
CA HIS A 399 -20.66 13.19 -13.95
C HIS A 399 -21.42 11.95 -14.41
N VAL A 400 -20.92 11.26 -15.43
CA VAL A 400 -21.56 10.07 -15.99
C VAL A 400 -20.63 8.87 -15.90
N GLN A 401 -21.15 7.81 -15.29
CA GLN A 401 -20.56 6.48 -15.31
C GLN A 401 -21.41 5.56 -16.19
N VAL A 402 -20.79 4.95 -17.21
CA VAL A 402 -21.46 4.02 -18.12
C VAL A 402 -20.89 2.62 -17.89
N PHE A 403 -21.71 1.73 -17.34
CA PHE A 403 -21.45 0.31 -17.21
C PHE A 403 -22.05 -0.41 -18.41
N PHE A 404 -21.27 -1.23 -19.12
CA PHE A 404 -21.78 -1.98 -20.28
C PHE A 404 -21.31 -3.44 -20.26
N ASP A 405 -22.24 -4.34 -20.57
CA ASP A 405 -22.01 -5.79 -20.53
C ASP A 405 -21.41 -6.33 -21.84
N GLY A 406 -21.72 -5.68 -22.96
CA GLY A 406 -21.31 -6.09 -24.30
C GLY A 406 -20.01 -5.46 -24.77
N ASN A 407 -19.86 -5.36 -26.10
CA ASN A 407 -18.77 -4.66 -26.76
C ASN A 407 -19.06 -3.16 -26.90
N MET A 408 -18.03 -2.36 -27.15
CA MET A 408 -18.15 -0.97 -27.55
C MET A 408 -17.57 -0.75 -28.94
N SER A 409 -18.33 -0.12 -29.84
CA SER A 409 -17.84 0.30 -31.14
C SER A 409 -18.44 1.64 -31.54
N VAL A 410 -17.62 2.69 -31.49
CA VAL A 410 -18.04 4.09 -31.67
C VAL A 410 -16.90 4.93 -32.25
N LYS A 411 -17.20 6.15 -32.69
CA LYS A 411 -16.16 7.12 -33.04
C LYS A 411 -15.83 8.00 -31.85
N ALA A 412 -14.60 8.50 -31.75
CA ALA A 412 -14.19 9.42 -30.69
C ALA A 412 -15.12 10.65 -30.62
N ARG A 413 -15.52 11.21 -31.78
CA ARG A 413 -16.50 12.33 -31.85
C ARG A 413 -17.89 12.02 -31.30
N ASP A 414 -18.23 10.75 -31.12
CA ASP A 414 -19.53 10.31 -30.58
C ASP A 414 -19.53 10.33 -29.03
N LEU A 415 -18.35 10.50 -28.41
CA LEU A 415 -18.14 10.55 -26.97
C LEU A 415 -17.75 11.98 -26.56
N VAL A 416 -18.75 12.85 -26.44
CA VAL A 416 -18.55 14.29 -26.21
C VAL A 416 -18.58 14.62 -24.73
N ASN A 417 -17.44 15.01 -24.17
CA ASN A 417 -17.34 15.47 -22.79
C ASN A 417 -17.12 16.99 -22.74
N ASN A 418 -18.20 17.76 -22.69
CA ASN A 418 -18.15 19.23 -22.64
C ASN A 418 -17.65 19.77 -21.30
N THR A 419 -17.38 18.90 -20.32
CA THR A 419 -16.77 19.32 -19.05
C THR A 419 -15.26 19.54 -19.20
N GLY A 420 -14.62 18.91 -20.19
CA GLY A 420 -13.16 18.92 -20.36
C GLY A 420 -12.39 18.10 -19.32
N LEU A 421 -13.08 17.45 -18.37
CA LEU A 421 -12.48 16.66 -17.30
C LEU A 421 -12.75 15.18 -17.52
N ALA A 422 -11.70 14.36 -17.63
CA ALA A 422 -11.83 12.93 -17.88
C ALA A 422 -12.61 12.21 -16.76
N ALA A 423 -12.52 12.69 -15.52
CA ALA A 423 -13.25 12.13 -14.38
C ALA A 423 -14.78 12.16 -14.52
N ASN A 424 -15.31 13.08 -15.35
CA ASN A 424 -16.76 13.29 -15.50
C ASN A 424 -17.38 12.36 -16.55
N MET A 425 -16.58 11.63 -17.32
CA MET A 425 -17.05 10.64 -18.29
C MET A 425 -16.22 9.36 -18.14
N GLN A 426 -16.81 8.38 -17.45
CA GLN A 426 -16.15 7.13 -17.13
C GLN A 426 -16.89 5.95 -17.75
N PHE A 427 -16.15 5.06 -18.41
CA PHE A 427 -16.68 3.84 -19.00
C PHE A 427 -16.14 2.62 -18.27
N TYR A 428 -17.06 1.73 -17.91
CA TYR A 428 -16.82 0.55 -17.12
C TYR A 428 -17.31 -0.69 -17.90
N GLY A 429 -16.38 -1.48 -18.43
CA GLY A 429 -16.71 -2.72 -19.13
C GLY A 429 -16.88 -3.85 -18.12
N ILE A 430 -18.11 -4.35 -17.97
CA ILE A 430 -18.38 -5.48 -17.06
C ILE A 430 -17.71 -6.72 -17.63
N SER A 431 -16.88 -7.38 -16.82
CA SER A 431 -16.16 -8.58 -17.22
C SER A 431 -17.15 -9.72 -17.53
N PRO A 432 -17.06 -10.35 -18.71
CA PRO A 432 -17.87 -11.50 -19.04
C PRO A 432 -17.69 -12.63 -18.01
N THR A 433 -18.78 -13.33 -17.67
CA THR A 433 -18.74 -14.46 -16.73
C THR A 433 -17.98 -15.66 -17.29
N ASP A 434 -17.97 -15.83 -18.61
CA ASP A 434 -17.13 -16.80 -19.29
C ASP A 434 -15.77 -16.16 -19.62
N PRO A 435 -14.66 -16.64 -19.02
CA PRO A 435 -13.32 -16.08 -19.25
C PRO A 435 -12.82 -16.22 -20.70
N ASN A 436 -13.46 -17.04 -21.54
CA ASN A 436 -13.14 -17.17 -22.95
C ASN A 436 -13.81 -16.12 -23.83
N THR A 437 -14.85 -15.44 -23.33
CA THR A 437 -15.50 -14.35 -24.05
C THR A 437 -14.60 -13.13 -24.04
N THR A 438 -14.20 -12.67 -25.23
CA THR A 438 -13.40 -11.46 -25.38
C THR A 438 -14.34 -10.27 -25.58
N GLN A 439 -14.34 -9.35 -24.61
CA GLN A 439 -14.96 -8.04 -24.78
C GLN A 439 -14.04 -7.16 -25.63
N THR A 440 -14.60 -6.29 -26.47
CA THR A 440 -13.82 -5.37 -27.31
C THR A 440 -14.31 -3.95 -27.13
N ILE A 441 -13.37 -3.00 -27.15
CA ILE A 441 -13.64 -1.57 -27.19
C ILE A 441 -12.89 -1.00 -28.39
N ALA A 442 -13.63 -0.59 -29.41
CA ALA A 442 -13.10 -0.05 -30.64
C ALA A 442 -13.54 1.40 -30.79
N ILE A 443 -12.58 2.32 -30.63
CA ILE A 443 -12.78 3.76 -30.80
C ILE A 443 -12.13 4.19 -32.11
N ALA A 444 -12.96 4.64 -33.05
CA ALA A 444 -12.53 5.05 -34.38
C ALA A 444 -12.47 6.58 -34.54
N SER A 445 -11.77 7.02 -35.58
CA SER A 445 -11.78 8.42 -36.01
C SER A 445 -13.12 8.81 -36.69
N PRO A 446 -13.42 10.11 -36.80
CA PRO A 446 -12.65 11.26 -36.32
C PRO A 446 -13.03 11.66 -34.89
N GLY A 447 -12.23 12.56 -34.33
CA GLY A 447 -12.46 13.18 -33.03
C GLY A 447 -11.40 12.82 -32.00
N ASN A 448 -11.47 13.52 -30.87
CA ASN A 448 -10.64 13.31 -29.69
C ASN A 448 -11.52 12.72 -28.58
N PHE A 449 -10.89 12.10 -27.59
CA PHE A 449 -11.59 11.46 -26.49
C PHE A 449 -11.13 12.05 -25.15
N VAL A 450 -12.09 12.44 -24.30
CA VAL A 450 -11.81 12.95 -22.95
C VAL A 450 -12.65 12.16 -21.96
N GLY A 451 -12.04 11.18 -21.30
CA GLY A 451 -12.74 10.24 -20.42
C GLY A 451 -11.84 9.09 -19.99
N THR A 452 -12.41 8.14 -19.24
CA THR A 452 -11.66 6.96 -18.78
C THR A 452 -12.29 5.65 -19.22
N PHE A 453 -11.46 4.62 -19.35
CA PHE A 453 -11.89 3.24 -19.55
C PHE A 453 -11.35 2.36 -18.42
N TYR A 454 -12.25 1.65 -17.74
CA TYR A 454 -11.92 0.53 -16.87
C TYR A 454 -12.67 -0.71 -17.35
N ALA A 455 -12.01 -1.53 -18.17
CA ALA A 455 -12.59 -2.73 -18.76
C ALA A 455 -11.57 -3.88 -18.74
N PRO A 456 -11.33 -4.51 -17.57
CA PRO A 456 -10.25 -5.50 -17.36
C PRO A 456 -10.22 -6.66 -18.37
N SER A 457 -11.38 -7.04 -18.91
CA SER A 457 -11.51 -8.13 -19.88
C SER A 457 -11.44 -7.68 -21.35
N ALA A 458 -11.46 -6.37 -21.60
CA ALA A 458 -11.61 -5.84 -22.95
C ALA A 458 -10.28 -5.66 -23.69
N ALA A 459 -10.26 -6.07 -24.96
CA ALA A 459 -9.25 -5.63 -25.90
C ALA A 459 -9.60 -4.21 -26.38
N ILE A 460 -8.76 -3.23 -26.05
CA ILE A 460 -9.02 -1.81 -26.34
C ILE A 460 -8.19 -1.37 -27.54
N SER A 461 -8.85 -0.74 -28.49
CA SER A 461 -8.24 -0.24 -29.73
C SER A 461 -8.68 1.18 -30.05
N PHE A 462 -7.71 2.02 -30.36
CA PHE A 462 -7.91 3.37 -30.89
C PHE A 462 -7.37 3.43 -32.31
N THR A 463 -8.20 3.93 -33.23
CA THR A 463 -7.84 4.02 -34.64
C THR A 463 -7.99 5.41 -35.22
N GLY A 464 -7.04 5.82 -36.06
CA GLY A 464 -7.10 7.07 -36.82
C GLY A 464 -6.64 8.31 -36.05
N ASN A 465 -5.60 8.16 -35.22
CA ASN A 465 -4.87 9.23 -34.54
C ASN A 465 -5.72 10.13 -33.62
N PRO A 466 -6.56 9.58 -32.72
CA PRO A 466 -7.24 10.40 -31.74
C PRO A 466 -6.24 10.97 -30.73
N ASP A 467 -6.53 12.19 -30.27
CA ASP A 467 -5.94 12.73 -29.06
C ASP A 467 -6.80 12.32 -27.86
N ILE A 468 -6.18 11.68 -26.87
CA ILE A 468 -6.83 11.05 -25.73
C ILE A 468 -6.43 11.81 -24.47
N THR A 469 -7.41 12.25 -23.68
CA THR A 469 -7.18 12.80 -22.35
C THR A 469 -7.86 11.91 -21.32
N GLY A 470 -7.08 11.26 -20.45
CA GLY A 470 -7.60 10.40 -19.39
C GLY A 470 -6.73 9.18 -19.10
N SER A 471 -7.36 8.06 -18.75
CA SER A 471 -6.67 6.81 -18.37
C SER A 471 -7.37 5.59 -18.93
N ILE A 472 -6.58 4.60 -19.35
CA ILE A 472 -7.06 3.37 -19.97
C ILE A 472 -6.59 2.17 -19.17
N VAL A 473 -7.55 1.36 -18.73
CA VAL A 473 -7.31 0.09 -18.03
C VAL A 473 -8.06 -1.03 -18.75
N GLY A 474 -7.35 -2.07 -19.19
CA GLY A 474 -7.99 -3.20 -19.86
C GLY A 474 -7.13 -4.44 -20.04
N LYS A 475 -7.52 -5.33 -20.96
CA LYS A 475 -6.77 -6.56 -21.25
C LYS A 475 -5.60 -6.27 -22.18
N THR A 476 -5.85 -5.58 -23.28
CA THR A 476 -4.85 -5.11 -24.23
C THR A 476 -5.12 -3.66 -24.62
N TYR A 477 -4.06 -2.97 -25.04
CA TYR A 477 -4.15 -1.65 -25.64
C TYR A 477 -3.43 -1.67 -26.98
N SER A 478 -4.09 -1.15 -28.02
CA SER A 478 -3.47 -0.82 -29.31
C SER A 478 -3.94 0.56 -29.77
N GLY A 479 -3.01 1.50 -29.84
CA GLY A 479 -3.22 2.80 -30.45
C GLY A 479 -2.52 2.83 -31.79
N ASN A 480 -3.26 2.70 -32.90
CA ASN A 480 -2.62 2.74 -34.22
C ASN A 480 -2.12 4.16 -34.53
N GLY A 481 -1.00 4.27 -35.26
CA GLY A 481 -0.46 5.54 -35.74
C GLY A 481 -0.10 6.54 -34.63
N ASN A 482 -0.44 7.81 -34.86
CA ASN A 482 -0.08 8.96 -34.03
C ASN A 482 -1.08 9.17 -32.88
N THR A 483 -1.54 8.08 -32.26
CA THR A 483 -2.41 8.18 -31.08
C THR A 483 -1.61 8.80 -29.95
N THR A 484 -2.12 9.90 -29.40
CA THR A 484 -1.52 10.61 -28.27
C THR A 484 -2.40 10.43 -27.05
N LEU A 485 -1.79 10.22 -25.89
CA LEU A 485 -2.49 10.06 -24.62
C LEU A 485 -1.91 11.00 -23.56
N HIS A 486 -2.75 11.90 -23.08
CA HIS A 486 -2.51 12.84 -22.00
C HIS A 486 -3.15 12.32 -20.71
N TYR A 487 -2.33 11.75 -19.83
CA TYR A 487 -2.80 11.24 -18.55
C TYR A 487 -3.17 12.38 -17.60
N ASP A 488 -4.42 12.39 -17.15
CA ASP A 488 -4.87 13.35 -16.14
C ASP A 488 -4.62 12.80 -14.73
N ARG A 489 -3.62 13.36 -14.05
CA ARG A 489 -3.24 12.98 -12.67
C ARG A 489 -4.36 13.22 -11.65
N ALA A 490 -5.34 14.06 -11.95
CA ALA A 490 -6.52 14.20 -11.08
C ALA A 490 -7.30 12.87 -10.95
N LEU A 491 -7.11 11.94 -11.90
CA LEU A 491 -7.72 10.61 -11.88
C LEU A 491 -7.14 9.66 -10.84
N ASP A 492 -5.99 9.98 -10.23
CA ASP A 492 -5.40 9.20 -9.12
C ASP A 492 -6.40 8.99 -7.97
N ASN A 493 -7.41 9.87 -7.86
CA ASN A 493 -8.46 9.81 -6.84
C ASN A 493 -9.86 9.54 -7.42
N ALA A 494 -9.97 9.22 -8.71
CA ALA A 494 -11.24 8.99 -9.40
C ALA A 494 -11.56 7.50 -9.54
N GLY A 495 -12.85 7.16 -9.43
CA GLY A 495 -13.34 5.78 -9.53
C GLY A 495 -13.28 5.01 -8.21
N GLU A 496 -13.91 3.85 -8.20
CA GLU A 496 -13.94 2.94 -7.05
C GLU A 496 -12.53 2.35 -6.79
N PRO A 497 -12.06 2.26 -5.53
CA PRO A 497 -10.79 1.65 -5.19
C PRO A 497 -10.70 0.22 -5.72
N SER A 498 -9.60 -0.06 -6.39
CA SER A 498 -9.25 -1.40 -6.88
C SER A 498 -8.29 -2.12 -5.96
N ASP A 499 -7.56 -1.40 -5.11
CA ASP A 499 -6.57 -1.95 -4.20
C ASP A 499 -6.22 -0.99 -3.05
N TYR A 500 -5.30 -1.40 -2.18
CA TYR A 500 -4.60 -0.54 -1.21
C TYR A 500 -3.09 -0.64 -1.41
N ARG A 501 -2.39 0.46 -1.10
CA ARG A 501 -0.92 0.51 -1.09
C ARG A 501 -0.39 1.05 0.22
N ILE A 502 0.78 0.57 0.62
CA ILE A 502 1.55 1.15 1.71
C ILE A 502 2.19 2.45 1.19
N ALA A 503 1.76 3.58 1.74
CA ALA A 503 2.27 4.91 1.42
C ALA A 503 3.44 5.33 2.31
N SER A 504 3.55 4.76 3.51
CA SER A 504 4.65 5.03 4.44
C SER A 504 4.93 3.81 5.31
N TYR A 505 6.22 3.62 5.64
CA TYR A 505 6.72 2.66 6.62
C TYR A 505 7.64 3.41 7.58
N VAL A 506 7.35 3.34 8.87
CA VAL A 506 8.21 3.88 9.92
C VAL A 506 8.46 2.79 10.94
N GLU A 507 9.73 2.53 11.20
CA GLU A 507 10.13 1.72 12.34
C GLU A 507 10.43 2.61 13.54
N ASP A 508 9.78 2.31 14.67
CA ASP A 508 10.12 2.93 15.94
C ASP A 508 11.17 2.08 16.66
N ILE A 509 12.42 2.54 16.56
CA ILE A 509 13.59 1.89 17.16
C ILE A 509 13.83 2.27 18.63
N ARG A 510 12.96 3.12 19.22
CA ARG A 510 13.14 3.67 20.57
C ARG A 510 12.82 2.71 21.70
#